data_AF-A0A7N2LCM7-F1
#
_entry.id   AF-A0A7N2LCM7-F1
#
_cell.length_a   1.000
_cell.length_b   1.000
_cell.length_c   1.000
_cell.angle_alpha   90.00
_cell.angle_beta   90.00
_cell.angle_gamma   90.00
#
_symmetry.space_group_name_H-M   'P 1'
#
loop_
_entity.id
_entity.type
_entity.pdbx_description
1 polymer ?
#
loop_
_entity_poly.entity_id
_entity_poly.type
_entity_poly.pdbx_seq_one_letter_code
_entity_poly.pdbx_strand_id
1 'polypeptide(L)'
;MKVCLMAVSEESYFPLQEKMPTFNREGVLLLRSLDSRLTKDLPSDLQKLKCKVAFHAFRFAPPIFELGNKLAERMRSKGPYLALHLRMEKDVWVRTGCLPGLSHEYDEIVNNERKQRPELLTAK
;
A
#
# COMPACT_ATOMS: atom_id res chain seq x y z
N MET A 1 -20.96 11.44 4.16
CA MET A 1 -19.57 11.47 4.70
C MET A 1 -19.24 10.06 5.17
N LYS A 2 -18.29 9.35 4.55
CA LYS A 2 -17.78 8.10 5.12
C LYS A 2 -16.59 8.46 6.00
N VAL A 3 -16.77 8.35 7.32
CA VAL A 3 -15.67 8.49 8.27
C VAL A 3 -14.83 7.22 8.15
N CYS A 4 -13.60 7.36 7.66
CA CYS A 4 -12.63 6.29 7.69
C CYS A 4 -12.00 6.30 9.09
N LEU A 5 -12.22 5.24 9.89
CA LEU A 5 -11.51 5.06 11.14
C LEU A 5 -10.03 4.77 10.79
N MET A 6 -9.19 5.79 10.81
CA MET A 6 -7.75 5.62 10.68
C MET A 6 -7.20 5.38 12.08
N ALA A 7 -6.72 4.16 12.34
CA ALA A 7 -5.96 3.87 13.55
C ALA A 7 -4.63 4.61 13.47
N VAL A 8 -4.49 5.66 14.29
CA VAL A 8 -3.30 6.52 14.35
C VAL A 8 -2.30 5.94 15.37
N SER A 9 -1.00 6.04 15.10
CA SER A 9 0.04 5.65 16.06
C SER A 9 0.05 6.57 17.29
N GLU A 10 0.47 6.07 18.45
CA GLU A 10 0.61 6.87 19.69
C GLU A 10 1.54 8.08 19.48
N GLU A 11 2.61 7.89 18.72
CA GLU A 11 3.56 8.94 18.29
C GLU A 11 2.93 10.00 17.35
N SER A 12 1.85 9.63 16.66
CA SER A 12 1.08 10.50 15.78
C SER A 12 -0.15 11.11 16.45
N TYR A 13 -0.53 10.65 17.66
CA TYR A 13 -1.58 11.27 18.48
C TYR A 13 -1.14 12.63 19.02
N PHE A 14 0.09 12.72 19.54
CA PHE A 14 0.62 13.96 20.12
C PHE A 14 0.56 15.16 19.13
N PRO A 15 1.04 15.02 17.88
CA PRO A 15 0.94 16.10 16.88
C PRO A 15 -0.49 16.40 16.42
N LEU A 16 -1.42 15.44 16.50
CA LEU A 16 -2.82 15.68 16.16
C LEU A 16 -3.55 16.47 17.25
N GLN A 17 -3.27 16.18 18.51
CA GLN A 17 -3.84 16.87 19.65
C GLN A 17 -3.40 18.35 19.69
N GLU A 18 -2.15 18.64 19.32
CA GLU A 18 -1.63 20.00 19.18
C GLU A 18 -2.27 20.77 18.01
N LYS A 19 -2.71 20.07 16.96
CA LYS A 19 -3.36 20.68 15.78
C LYS A 19 -4.88 20.77 15.86
N MET A 20 -5.51 20.14 16.87
CA MET A 20 -6.95 20.24 17.15
C MET A 20 -7.43 21.68 17.41
N PRO A 21 -6.70 22.54 18.16
CA PRO A 21 -7.06 23.95 18.31
C PRO A 21 -7.11 24.71 16.99
N THR A 22 -6.19 24.42 16.06
CA THR A 22 -6.16 25.04 14.72
C THR A 22 -7.34 24.55 13.88
N PHE A 23 -7.65 23.25 13.92
CA PHE A 23 -8.86 22.70 13.29
C PHE A 23 -10.15 23.35 13.82
N ASN A 24 -10.25 23.56 15.14
CA ASN A 24 -11.42 24.21 15.74
C ASN A 24 -11.60 25.67 15.29
N ARG A 25 -10.52 26.34 14.85
CA ARG A 25 -10.56 27.73 14.35
C ARG A 25 -10.80 27.80 12.85
N GLU A 26 -10.13 26.95 12.07
CA GLU A 26 -10.11 27.03 10.60
C GLU A 26 -11.11 26.08 9.93
N GLY A 27 -11.64 25.10 10.66
CA GLY A 27 -12.58 24.07 10.16
C GLY A 27 -11.95 23.04 9.21
N VAL A 28 -10.68 23.24 8.82
CA VAL A 28 -9.94 22.38 7.88
C VAL A 28 -8.55 22.09 8.46
N LEU A 29 -8.10 20.84 8.35
CA LEU A 29 -6.77 20.42 8.79
C LEU A 29 -6.08 19.61 7.68
N LEU A 30 -4.93 20.10 7.19
CA LEU A 30 -4.11 19.37 6.23
C LEU A 30 -3.04 18.54 6.95
N LEU A 31 -3.20 17.22 6.91
CA LEU A 31 -2.20 16.27 7.40
C LEU A 31 -1.30 15.84 6.25
N ARG A 32 -0.04 16.29 6.28
CA ARG A 32 0.99 15.87 5.33
C ARG A 32 1.66 14.57 5.81
N SER A 33 2.01 13.71 4.86
CA SER A 33 2.69 12.42 5.10
C SER A 33 1.91 11.53 6.07
N LEU A 34 0.60 11.35 5.82
CA LEU A 34 -0.25 10.53 6.69
C LEU A 34 0.12 9.05 6.61
N ASP A 35 0.59 8.61 5.45
CA ASP A 35 1.11 7.27 5.18
C ASP A 35 2.29 6.88 6.08
N SER A 36 3.18 7.83 6.40
CA SER A 36 4.29 7.59 7.35
C SER A 36 3.87 7.67 8.82
N ARG A 37 2.66 8.15 9.12
CA ARG A 37 2.13 8.35 10.49
C ARG A 37 1.15 7.26 10.93
N LEU A 38 0.73 6.38 10.02
CA LEU A 38 -0.07 5.21 10.38
C LEU A 38 0.85 4.13 10.93
N THR A 39 0.64 3.72 12.19
CA THR A 39 1.46 2.64 12.77
C THR A 39 1.28 1.35 11.99
N LYS A 40 2.40 0.68 11.74
CA LYS A 40 2.45 -0.69 11.24
C LYS A 40 2.34 -1.70 12.39
N ASP A 41 2.70 -1.28 13.60
CA ASP A 41 2.72 -2.08 14.82
C ASP A 41 1.39 -1.96 15.57
N LEU A 42 0.33 -2.56 15.00
CA LEU A 42 -0.94 -2.75 15.70
C LEU A 42 -1.05 -4.20 16.19
N PRO A 43 -1.74 -4.44 17.33
CA PRO A 43 -2.23 -5.77 17.67
C PRO A 43 -2.95 -6.40 16.47
N SER A 44 -2.75 -7.70 16.27
CA SER A 44 -3.20 -8.43 15.06
C SER A 44 -4.65 -8.14 14.68
N ASP A 45 -5.55 -8.09 15.66
CA ASP A 45 -6.98 -7.88 15.41
C ASP A 45 -7.29 -6.45 14.95
N LEU A 46 -6.58 -5.46 15.47
CA LEU A 46 -6.70 -4.08 15.01
C LEU A 46 -6.10 -3.90 13.61
N GLN A 47 -4.99 -4.58 13.31
CA GLN A 47 -4.41 -4.56 11.97
C GLN A 47 -5.38 -5.19 10.94
N LYS A 48 -6.01 -6.32 11.27
CA LYS A 48 -7.05 -6.95 10.43
C LYS A 48 -8.25 -6.03 10.24
N LEU A 49 -8.71 -5.39 11.31
CA LEU A 49 -9.82 -4.44 11.25
C LEU A 49 -9.47 -3.25 10.33
N LYS A 50 -8.29 -2.65 10.49
CA LYS A 50 -7.78 -1.57 9.63
C LYS A 50 -7.81 -1.97 8.16
N CYS A 51 -7.27 -3.15 7.84
CA CYS A 51 -7.27 -3.68 6.47
C CYS A 51 -8.69 -3.91 5.94
N LYS A 52 -9.59 -4.48 6.75
CA LYS A 52 -10.98 -4.76 6.36
C LYS A 52 -11.77 -3.48 6.10
N VAL A 53 -11.62 -2.48 6.97
CA VAL A 53 -12.24 -1.16 6.79
C VAL A 53 -11.72 -0.50 5.51
N ALA A 54 -10.40 -0.47 5.31
CA ALA A 54 -9.81 0.09 4.10
C ALA A 54 -10.32 -0.62 2.84
N PHE A 55 -10.36 -1.95 2.83
CA PHE A 55 -10.86 -2.74 1.70
C PHE A 55 -12.32 -2.40 1.33
N HIS A 56 -13.20 -2.22 2.32
CA HIS A 56 -14.60 -1.85 2.05
C HIS A 56 -14.78 -0.37 1.71
N ALA A 57 -13.91 0.51 2.21
CA ALA A 57 -13.97 1.94 1.95
C ALA A 57 -13.45 2.29 0.55
N PHE A 58 -12.35 1.66 0.11
CA PHE A 58 -11.74 1.88 -1.20
C PHE A 58 -12.44 1.05 -2.27
N ARG A 59 -13.43 1.66 -2.92
CA ARG A 59 -14.10 1.10 -4.10
C ARG A 59 -13.63 1.82 -5.35
N PHE A 60 -13.43 1.06 -6.44
CA PHE A 60 -13.18 1.66 -7.75
C PHE A 60 -14.35 2.55 -8.17
N ALA A 61 -14.04 3.61 -8.93
CA ALA A 61 -15.07 4.42 -9.58
C ALA A 61 -15.92 3.52 -10.50
N PRO A 62 -17.24 3.77 -10.63
CA PRO A 62 -18.12 2.90 -11.42
C PRO A 62 -17.60 2.56 -12.83
N PRO A 63 -17.05 3.52 -13.61
CA PRO A 63 -16.54 3.21 -14.95
C PRO A 63 -15.37 2.20 -14.96
N ILE A 64 -14.48 2.28 -13.96
CA ILE A 64 -13.33 1.37 -13.83
C ILE A 64 -13.82 -0.03 -13.45
N PHE A 65 -14.76 -0.10 -12.51
CA PHE A 65 -15.34 -1.35 -12.07
C PHE A 65 -16.08 -2.07 -13.20
N GLU A 66 -16.90 -1.34 -13.95
CA GLU A 66 -17.63 -1.87 -15.11
C GLU A 66 -16.70 -2.37 -16.21
N LEU A 67 -15.63 -1.63 -16.51
CA LEU A 67 -14.63 -2.05 -17.48
C LEU A 67 -13.93 -3.35 -17.04
N GLY A 68 -13.55 -3.44 -15.76
CA GLY A 68 -12.93 -4.65 -15.19
C GLY A 68 -13.86 -5.87 -15.29
N ASN A 69 -15.14 -5.72 -14.99
CA ASN A 69 -16.12 -6.80 -15.12
C ASN A 69 -16.29 -7.24 -16.57
N LYS A 70 -16.43 -6.31 -17.52
CA LYS A 70 -16.52 -6.63 -18.95
C LYS A 70 -15.30 -7.42 -19.44
N LEU A 71 -14.10 -7.07 -18.97
CA LEU A 71 -12.88 -7.81 -19.30
C LEU A 71 -12.92 -9.23 -18.73
N ALA A 72 -13.26 -9.38 -17.46
CA ALA A 72 -13.34 -10.69 -16.79
C ALA A 72 -14.41 -11.60 -17.44
N GLU A 73 -15.57 -11.04 -17.79
CA GLU A 73 -16.64 -11.75 -18.49
C GLU A 73 -16.17 -12.28 -19.84
N ARG A 74 -15.47 -11.46 -20.63
CA ARG A 74 -14.90 -11.87 -21.93
C ARG A 74 -13.86 -12.97 -21.81
N MET A 75 -13.04 -12.96 -20.75
CA MET A 75 -12.09 -14.05 -20.50
C MET A 75 -12.83 -15.33 -20.14
N ARG A 76 -13.80 -15.24 -19.21
CA ARG A 76 -14.59 -16.39 -18.75
C ARG A 76 -15.43 -17.01 -19.86
N SER A 77 -15.96 -16.22 -20.79
CA SER A 77 -16.74 -16.72 -21.93
C SER A 77 -15.91 -17.59 -22.88
N LYS A 78 -14.57 -17.50 -22.82
CA LYS A 78 -13.64 -18.34 -23.59
C LYS A 78 -13.16 -19.58 -22.84
N GLY A 79 -13.58 -19.74 -21.57
CA GLY A 79 -13.20 -20.85 -20.70
C GLY A 79 -12.58 -20.39 -19.38
N PRO A 80 -12.16 -21.35 -18.53
CA PRO A 80 -11.41 -21.04 -17.31
C PRO A 80 -10.12 -20.28 -17.62
N TYR A 81 -9.76 -19.31 -16.77
CA TYR A 81 -8.54 -18.52 -16.93
C TYR A 81 -7.80 -18.37 -15.58
N LEU A 82 -6.49 -18.15 -15.66
CA LEU A 82 -5.63 -17.82 -14.54
C LEU A 82 -5.23 -16.34 -14.63
N ALA A 83 -5.37 -15.59 -13.54
CA ALA A 83 -4.89 -14.21 -13.44
C ALA A 83 -3.63 -14.18 -12.58
N LEU A 84 -2.52 -13.70 -13.15
CA LEU A 84 -1.24 -13.53 -12.47
C LEU A 84 -0.92 -12.03 -12.36
N HIS A 85 -0.68 -11.56 -11.15
CA HIS A 85 -0.14 -10.23 -10.91
C HIS A 85 1.36 -10.35 -10.67
N LEU A 86 2.14 -10.07 -11.70
CA LEU A 86 3.60 -10.08 -11.63
C LEU A 86 4.07 -8.67 -11.30
N ARG A 87 4.72 -8.52 -10.14
CA ARG A 87 5.28 -7.25 -9.69
C ARG A 87 6.76 -7.17 -10.09
N MET A 88 7.00 -6.72 -11.32
CA MET A 88 8.31 -6.76 -12.00
C MET A 88 9.13 -5.46 -11.86
N GLU A 89 8.95 -4.72 -10.78
CA GLU A 89 9.70 -3.48 -10.54
C GLU A 89 11.06 -3.77 -9.88
N LYS A 90 12.14 -3.16 -10.41
CA LYS A 90 13.51 -3.33 -9.89
C LYS A 90 13.60 -3.05 -8.38
N ASP A 91 12.86 -2.06 -7.89
CA ASP A 91 12.88 -1.66 -6.48
C ASP A 91 12.28 -2.74 -5.55
N VAL A 92 11.28 -3.49 -6.01
CA VAL A 92 10.73 -4.64 -5.28
C VAL A 92 11.78 -5.74 -5.16
N TRP A 93 12.46 -6.06 -6.27
CA TRP A 93 13.54 -7.05 -6.24
C TRP A 93 14.67 -6.61 -5.32
N VAL A 94 15.16 -5.38 -5.47
CA VAL A 94 16.24 -4.86 -4.61
C VAL A 94 15.89 -4.99 -3.13
N ARG A 95 14.68 -4.62 -2.70
CA ARG A 95 14.27 -4.64 -1.28
C ARG A 95 13.90 -6.02 -0.70
N THR A 96 13.41 -6.96 -1.51
CA THR A 96 12.92 -8.25 -1.01
C THR A 96 14.01 -9.29 -0.73
N GLY A 97 15.25 -9.03 -1.19
CA GLY A 97 16.34 -10.02 -1.08
C GLY A 97 16.24 -11.20 -2.06
N CYS A 98 15.14 -11.34 -2.80
CA CYS A 98 14.92 -12.41 -3.80
C CYS A 98 15.54 -12.08 -5.17
N LEU A 99 16.10 -13.06 -5.88
CA LEU A 99 16.52 -12.86 -7.27
C LEU A 99 15.29 -12.70 -8.18
N PRO A 100 15.35 -11.83 -9.21
CA PRO A 100 14.29 -11.70 -10.21
C PRO A 100 13.94 -13.02 -10.93
N GLY A 101 14.92 -13.91 -11.14
CA GLY A 101 14.71 -15.18 -11.82
C GLY A 101 14.36 -15.02 -13.31
N LEU A 102 14.75 -13.89 -13.91
CA LEU A 102 14.53 -13.59 -15.33
C LEU A 102 15.72 -14.05 -16.19
N SER A 103 16.91 -13.55 -15.87
CA SER A 103 18.18 -13.94 -16.50
C SER A 103 19.34 -13.61 -15.55
N HIS A 104 20.50 -14.21 -15.81
CA HIS A 104 21.71 -13.96 -15.03
C HIS A 104 22.09 -12.47 -15.00
N GLU A 105 21.92 -11.76 -16.12
CA GLU A 105 22.18 -10.32 -16.21
C GLU A 105 21.32 -9.52 -15.22
N TYR A 106 20.02 -9.82 -15.13
CA TYR A 106 19.12 -9.12 -14.20
C TYR A 106 19.41 -9.46 -12.74
N ASP A 107 19.81 -10.71 -12.47
CA ASP A 107 20.22 -11.15 -11.13
C ASP A 107 21.48 -10.39 -10.67
N GLU A 108 22.46 -10.19 -11.56
CA GLU A 108 23.65 -9.37 -11.28
C GLU A 108 23.31 -7.90 -11.04
N ILE A 109 22.44 -7.31 -11.86
CA ILE A 109 22.00 -5.91 -11.70
C ILE A 109 21.38 -5.70 -10.31
N VAL A 110 20.49 -6.59 -9.89
CA VAL A 110 19.83 -6.49 -8.58
C VAL A 110 20.83 -6.72 -7.44
N ASN A 111 21.73 -7.69 -7.57
CA ASN A 111 22.76 -7.94 -6.55
C ASN A 111 23.74 -6.77 -6.41
N ASN A 112 24.15 -6.16 -7.51
CA ASN A 112 25.05 -5.01 -7.48
C ASN A 112 24.38 -3.78 -6.87
N GLU A 113 23.10 -3.53 -7.19
CA GLU A 113 22.35 -2.43 -6.55
C GLU A 113 22.23 -2.63 -5.04
N ARG A 114 21.95 -3.85 -4.57
CA ARG A 114 21.89 -4.17 -3.13
C ARG A 114 23.21 -3.93 -2.42
N LYS A 115 24.33 -4.30 -3.05
CA LYS A 115 25.68 -4.04 -2.51
C LYS A 115 25.97 -2.55 -2.41
N GLN A 116 25.53 -1.76 -3.39
CA GLN A 116 25.69 -0.31 -3.41
C GLN A 116 24.75 0.40 -2.43
N ARG A 117 23.57 -0.16 -2.17
CA ARG A 117 22.49 0.43 -1.37
C ARG A 117 21.93 -0.52 -0.32
N PRO A 118 22.75 -0.92 0.67
CA PRO A 118 22.32 -1.86 1.71
C PRO A 118 21.17 -1.34 2.58
N GLU A 119 20.98 -0.02 2.67
CA GLU A 119 19.89 0.61 3.42
C GLU A 119 18.49 0.25 2.89
N LEU A 120 18.38 -0.11 1.61
CA LEU A 120 17.12 -0.54 1.01
C LEU A 120 16.66 -1.92 1.50
N LEU A 121 17.57 -2.72 2.05
CA LEU A 121 17.27 -4.06 2.59
C LEU A 121 16.78 -4.02 4.04
N THR A 122 17.04 -2.93 4.75
CA THR A 122 16.59 -2.78 6.13
C THR A 122 15.14 -2.31 6.15
N ALA A 123 14.21 -3.23 6.34
CA ALA A 123 12.85 -2.88 6.74
C ALA A 123 12.91 -2.27 8.14
N LYS A 124 12.89 -0.94 8.23
CA LYS A 124 12.51 -0.23 9.45
C LYS A 124 10.99 -0.13 9.54
#